data_AF-A0A7T8GU81-F1
#
_entry.id   AF-A0A7T8GU81-F1
#
_cell.length_a   1.000
_cell.length_b   1.000
_cell.length_c   1.000
_cell.angle_alpha   90.00
_cell.angle_beta   90.00
_cell.angle_gamma   90.00
#
_symmetry.space_group_name_H-M   'P 1'
#
loop_
_entity.id
_entity.type
_entity.pdbx_description
1 polymer ?
#
loop_
_entity_poly.entity_id
_entity_poly.type
_entity_poly.pdbx_seq_one_letter_code
_entity_poly.pdbx_strand_id
1 'polypeptide(L)' 'DYEDAYPGMIDETMICAAAPEKDSCQGDSGGPLVQGNTLVGIASWGRGCAFAGYPGVYGKVTKFLDWIAEQ' A
#
# COMPACT_ATOMS: atom_id res chain seq x y z
N ASP A 1 -7.32 11.06 -7.68
CA ASP A 1 -7.61 9.61 -7.57
C ASP A 1 -6.30 8.83 -7.65
N TYR A 2 -6.18 7.60 -7.14
CA TYR A 2 -4.91 6.86 -7.29
C TYR A 2 -4.61 6.53 -8.77
N GLU A 3 -5.65 6.43 -9.59
CA GLU A 3 -5.55 6.30 -11.06
C GLU A 3 -4.84 7.49 -11.71
N ASP A 4 -5.03 8.72 -11.19
CA ASP A 4 -4.31 9.90 -11.69
C ASP A 4 -2.84 9.88 -11.25
N ALA A 5 -2.57 9.37 -10.05
CA ALA A 5 -1.23 9.27 -9.50
C ALA A 5 -0.39 8.21 -10.21
N TYR A 6 -1.00 7.07 -10.54
CA TYR A 6 -0.31 5.89 -11.07
C TYR A 6 -1.09 5.25 -12.24
N PRO A 7 -1.20 5.93 -13.41
CA PRO A 7 -2.07 5.48 -14.50
C PRO A 7 -1.70 4.09 -15.01
N GLY A 8 -2.62 3.13 -14.85
CA GLY A 8 -2.44 1.75 -15.32
C GLY A 8 -1.39 0.93 -14.55
N MET A 9 -0.91 1.41 -13.40
CA MET A 9 0.09 0.71 -12.58
C MET A 9 -0.49 0.08 -11.30
N ILE A 10 -1.75 0.36 -10.99
CA ILE A 10 -2.46 -0.20 -9.84
C ILE A 10 -3.37 -1.32 -10.33
N ASP A 11 -3.20 -2.51 -9.76
CA ASP A 11 -4.08 -3.66 -10.02
C ASP A 11 -4.87 -4.06 -8.76
N GLU A 12 -5.70 -5.09 -8.89
CA GLU A 12 -6.59 -5.52 -7.82
C GLU A 12 -5.88 -6.07 -6.57
N THR A 13 -4.59 -6.40 -6.67
CA THR A 13 -3.74 -6.89 -5.58
C THR A 13 -3.13 -5.76 -4.74
N MET A 14 -3.41 -4.50 -5.10
CA MET A 14 -2.84 -3.32 -4.45
C MET A 14 -3.91 -2.50 -3.71
N ILE A 15 -3.47 -1.73 -2.73
CA ILE A 15 -4.26 -0.70 -2.04
C ILE A 15 -3.38 0.53 -1.79
N CYS A 16 -3.94 1.72 -1.97
CA CYS A 16 -3.24 2.97 -1.71
C CYS A 16 -3.62 3.53 -0.33
N ALA A 17 -2.66 4.12 0.37
CA ALA A 17 -2.91 4.88 1.60
C ALA A 17 -2.23 6.24 1.53
N ALA A 18 -2.93 7.27 2.01
CA ALA A 18 -2.44 8.64 1.96
C ALA A 18 -2.85 9.39 3.23
N ALA A 19 -1.97 10.27 3.70
CA ALA A 19 -2.28 11.29 4.67
C ALA A 19 -1.45 12.55 4.37
N PRO A 20 -1.92 13.75 4.78
CA PRO A 20 -1.14 14.97 4.60
C PRO A 20 0.27 14.82 5.18
N GLU A 21 1.29 15.07 4.35
CA GLU A 21 2.72 15.06 4.70
C GLU A 21 3.23 13.73 5.30
N LYS A 22 2.50 12.63 5.07
CA LYS A 22 2.82 11.32 5.65
C LYS A 22 2.80 10.24 4.59
N ASP A 23 3.82 9.39 4.64
CA ASP A 23 3.94 8.21 3.79
C ASP A 23 4.94 7.22 4.41
N SER A 24 4.87 5.97 3.97
CA SER A 24 5.98 5.02 4.11
C SER A 24 7.16 5.44 3.23
N CYS A 25 8.38 5.01 3.56
CA CYS A 25 9.57 5.38 2.82
C CYS A 25 10.56 4.22 2.65
N GLN A 26 11.77 4.51 2.14
CA GLN A 26 12.78 3.49 1.94
C GLN A 26 13.15 2.83 3.27
N GLY A 27 13.13 1.49 3.29
CA GLY A 27 13.36 0.68 4.48
C GLY A 27 12.08 0.17 5.16
N ASP A 28 10.92 0.74 4.83
CA ASP A 28 9.64 0.29 5.39
C ASP A 28 9.01 -0.86 4.60
N SER A 29 9.51 -1.18 3.40
CA SER A 29 8.98 -2.25 2.55
C SER A 29 8.90 -3.59 3.31
N GLY A 30 7.75 -4.26 3.22
CA GLY A 30 7.42 -5.44 4.02
C GLY A 30 6.77 -5.13 5.37
N GLY A 31 6.80 -3.88 5.81
CA GLY A 31 6.16 -3.40 7.04
C GLY A 31 4.63 -3.37 6.95
N PRO A 32 3.93 -3.37 8.11
CA PRO A 32 2.49 -3.50 8.15
C PRO A 32 1.75 -2.16 7.99
N LEU A 33 0.70 -2.15 7.17
CA LEU A 33 -0.38 -1.16 7.23
C LEU A 33 -1.54 -1.75 8.04
N VAL A 34 -1.81 -1.17 9.20
CA VAL A 34 -2.81 -1.67 10.15
C VAL A 34 -3.96 -0.67 10.29
N GLN A 35 -5.19 -1.17 10.19
CA GLN A 35 -6.41 -0.42 10.53
C GLN A 35 -7.01 -1.02 11.80
N GLY A 36 -6.97 -0.28 12.92
CA GLY A 36 -7.35 -0.81 14.23
C GLY A 36 -6.41 -1.95 14.65
N ASN A 37 -6.92 -3.17 14.69
CA ASN A 37 -6.15 -4.40 14.99
C ASN A 37 -6.04 -5.34 13.78
N THR A 38 -6.39 -4.87 12.59
CA THR A 38 -6.41 -5.69 11.38
C THR A 38 -5.29 -5.28 10.44
N LEU A 39 -4.46 -6.23 10.04
CA LEU A 39 -3.46 -6.05 8.98
C LEU A 39 -4.18 -5.97 7.63
N VAL A 40 -4.14 -4.80 6.99
CA VAL A 40 -4.88 -4.54 5.74
C VAL A 40 -3.96 -4.39 4.53
N GLY A 41 -2.69 -4.06 4.76
CA GLY A 41 -1.72 -3.91 3.69
C GLY A 41 -0.29 -4.20 4.12
N ILE A 42 0.57 -4.44 3.14
CA ILE A 42 2.03 -4.58 3.30
C ILE A 42 2.72 -3.49 2.49
N ALA A 43 3.57 -2.67 3.13
CA ALA A 43 4.28 -1.59 2.46
C ALA A 43 5.09 -2.14 1.28
N SER A 44 4.92 -1.54 0.09
CA SER A 44 5.49 -2.06 -1.14
C SER A 44 6.33 -1.00 -1.86
N TRP A 45 5.68 0.03 -2.42
CA TRP A 45 6.34 1.03 -3.26
C TRP A 45 5.58 2.36 -3.30
N GLY A 46 6.17 3.38 -3.92
CA GLY A 46 5.56 4.70 -4.13
C GLY A 46 6.51 5.65 -4.86
N ARG A 47 5.99 6.77 -5.36
CA ARG A 47 6.83 7.81 -5.98
C ARG A 47 7.37 8.78 -4.92
N GLY A 48 8.64 8.63 -4.58
CA GLY A 48 9.22 9.41 -3.47
C GLY A 48 8.58 9.03 -2.14
N CYS A 49 8.64 9.92 -1.15
CA CYS A 49 7.97 9.74 0.14
C CYS A 49 7.26 11.04 0.51
N ALA A 50 6.01 10.93 0.97
CA ALA A 50 5.16 12.07 1.32
C ALA A 50 5.01 13.09 0.17
N PHE A 51 5.07 12.60 -1.07
CA PHE A 51 5.01 13.44 -2.25
C PHE A 51 3.54 13.74 -2.59
N ALA A 52 3.18 15.02 -2.58
CA ALA A 52 1.79 15.44 -2.76
C ALA A 52 1.19 14.89 -4.06
N GLY A 53 0.02 14.25 -3.95
CA GLY A 53 -0.66 13.60 -5.07
C GLY A 53 -0.20 12.19 -5.38
N TYR A 54 0.85 11.68 -4.73
CA TYR A 54 1.38 10.33 -4.92
C TYR A 54 1.30 9.54 -3.60
N PRO A 55 0.23 8.76 -3.38
CA PRO A 55 0.08 7.96 -2.17
C PRO A 55 1.07 6.77 -2.15
N GLY A 56 1.34 6.24 -0.96
CA GLY A 56 2.05 4.97 -0.83
C GLY A 56 1.19 3.81 -1.31
N VAL A 57 1.83 2.84 -1.97
CA VAL A 57 1.20 1.64 -2.52
C VAL A 57 1.57 0.42 -1.68
N TYR A 58 0.56 -0.31 -1.27
CA TYR A 58 0.64 -1.45 -0.37
C TYR A 58 0.06 -2.70 -1.05
N GLY A 59 0.63 -3.87 -0.78
CA GLY A 59 0.02 -5.14 -1.15
C GLY A 59 -1.26 -5.36 -0.34
N LYS A 60 -2.39 -5.61 -1.01
CA LYS A 60 -3.71 -5.75 -0.39
C LYS A 60 -3.87 -7.13 0.23
N VAL A 61 -3.72 -7.22 1.54
CA VAL A 61 -3.67 -8.49 2.29
C VAL A 61 -4.89 -9.38 2.02
N THR A 62 -6.08 -8.80 1.87
CA THR A 62 -7.32 -9.56 1.59
C THR A 62 -7.26 -10.37 0.29
N LYS A 63 -6.40 -10.01 -0.67
CA LYS A 63 -6.23 -10.75 -1.93
C LYS A 63 -5.34 -11.98 -1.81
N PHE A 64 -4.64 -12.12 -0.69
CA PHE A 64 -3.67 -13.20 -0.45
C PHE A 64 -4.06 -14.11 0.71
N LEU A 65 -5.23 -13.94 1.31
CA LEU A 65 -5.64 -14.71 2.50
C LEU A 65 -5.70 -16.22 2.24
N ASP A 66 -6.19 -16.64 1.08
CA ASP A 66 -6.27 -18.07 0.73
C ASP A 66 -4.85 -18.68 0.68
N TRP A 67 -3.91 -18.02 -0.02
CA TRP A 67 -2.51 -18.44 -0.07
C TRP A 67 -1.85 -18.48 1.32
N ILE A 68 -2.13 -17.50 2.18
CA ILE A 68 -1.58 -17.46 3.55
C ILE A 68 -2.15 -18.61 4.40
N ALA A 69 -3.43 -18.94 4.25
CA ALA A 69 -4.10 -19.98 5.01
C ALA A 69 -3.67 -21.42 4.62
N GLU A 70 -3.09 -21.57 3.44
CA GLU A 70 -2.57 -22.86 2.93
C GLU A 70 -1.12 -23.17 3.36
N GLN A 71 -0.44 -22.26 4.09
CA GLN A 71 0.90 -22.48 4.65
C GLN A 71 0.85 -23.19 6.00
#